data_AF-A0A1A7XHK6-F1
#
_entry.id   AF-A0A1A7XHK6-F1
#
_cell.length_a   1.000
_cell.length_b   1.000
_cell.length_c   1.000
_cell.angle_alpha   90.00
_cell.angle_beta   90.00
_cell.angle_gamma   90.00
#
_symmetry.space_group_name_H-M   'P 1'
#
loop_
_entity.id
_entity.type
_entity.pdbx_description
1 polymer ?
#
loop_
_entity_poly.entity_id
_entity_poly.type
_entity_poly.pdbx_seq_one_letter_code
_entity_poly.pdbx_strand_id
1 'polypeptide(L)'
;MQQVLDNLQDLPSSTGAKDIDLIFLRGIMASPIVRSLAQAHECLEDVKLEAVRDDNVQLVAEILESLNKLPGKNLAAAELARILQEPHFQSLIEAHDKVAAKSYKSSHAAESSNSFLSSSLMPADAVRMIGIQKRAGEPLGVTFRVVQGEMVIARILHGSSIDRQGMLHTGDVIREVNGREVGSNPRELQELLRDCSGSVTLKVLPSYKDSPAPPQVFLKPYFSYNPATDNLIPCKEAGLAFSKGDILHVVNREDPNWWQACKVIGGATGLIPSQVLEEKRKAFVRRDWDAAGTGMLCGTLAGKKKKKKMMYLTAKNAEFDRYELQIYEEVARMPPFQRKTLVLIGAQGVGRRSLKNRLIVLNPFRYGTTVPFTSRRPREEEKDGQNYCFVTREEMEKDIKESRYLEHGEYDGNLYGTKIDSIHEVVEAGCTCILDVNPQALKVLKTAEFMPFVVFIAAPELDTLRDMHKAVVDAGLTTKLLTENDLKKTVDESARIRRAYSHYFDLTIVNDNLDKAFDKLQDTVEQLLVEPQWVPVSWVY
;
A
#
# COMPACT_ATOMS: atom_id res chain seq x y z
N MET A 1 29.10 1.94 24.30
CA MET A 1 30.32 1.28 23.73
C MET A 1 31.41 0.99 24.76
N GLN A 2 31.74 1.94 25.65
CA GLN A 2 32.75 1.73 26.70
C GLN A 2 32.42 0.52 27.60
N GLN A 3 31.17 0.40 28.01
CA GLN A 3 30.67 -0.73 28.79
C GLN A 3 30.86 -2.11 28.11
N VAL A 4 30.85 -2.17 26.78
CA VAL A 4 31.11 -3.42 26.03
C VAL A 4 32.61 -3.74 26.02
N LEU A 5 33.48 -2.73 25.92
CA LEU A 5 34.93 -2.89 26.02
C LEU A 5 35.38 -3.30 27.42
N ASP A 6 34.69 -2.81 28.45
CA ASP A 6 34.96 -3.17 29.84
C ASP A 6 34.48 -4.61 30.11
N ASN A 7 33.28 -4.98 29.65
CA ASN A 7 32.79 -6.36 29.73
C ASN A 7 33.62 -7.38 28.92
N LEU A 8 34.31 -6.94 27.87
CA LEU A 8 35.23 -7.79 27.10
C LEU A 8 36.53 -8.12 27.85
N GLN A 9 36.89 -7.38 28.90
CA GLN A 9 38.06 -7.67 29.75
C GLN A 9 37.77 -8.74 30.81
N ASP A 10 36.51 -8.84 31.23
CA ASP A 10 36.07 -9.69 32.35
C ASP A 10 35.43 -11.02 31.89
N LEU A 11 35.55 -11.39 30.61
CA LEU A 11 34.98 -12.63 30.08
C LEU A 11 35.74 -13.86 30.62
N PRO A 12 35.06 -14.81 31.30
CA PRO A 12 35.70 -16.03 31.77
C PRO A 12 36.09 -16.91 30.57
N SER A 13 37.23 -17.58 30.65
CA SER A 13 37.82 -18.48 29.63
C SER A 13 36.99 -19.72 29.27
N SER A 14 35.72 -19.79 29.69
CA SER A 14 34.75 -20.84 29.36
C SER A 14 33.75 -20.45 28.26
N THR A 15 33.71 -19.19 27.84
CA THR A 15 32.96 -18.81 26.64
C THR A 15 33.72 -19.30 25.42
N GLY A 16 33.18 -20.28 24.69
CA GLY A 16 33.80 -20.92 23.51
C GLY A 16 34.10 -20.03 22.29
N ALA A 17 34.33 -18.74 22.50
CA ALA A 17 34.88 -17.81 21.54
C ALA A 17 36.40 -18.00 21.43
N LYS A 18 36.93 -18.01 20.21
CA LYS A 18 38.38 -18.12 19.98
C LYS A 18 39.05 -16.80 20.39
N ASP A 19 40.18 -16.86 21.08
CA ASP A 19 40.92 -15.67 21.54
C ASP A 19 41.23 -14.69 20.41
N ILE A 20 41.46 -15.21 19.19
CA ILE A 20 41.71 -14.41 17.99
C ILE A 20 40.50 -13.53 17.63
N ASP A 21 39.29 -14.06 17.77
CA ASP A 21 38.04 -13.34 17.46
C ASP A 21 37.77 -12.26 18.51
N LEU A 22 38.10 -12.51 19.78
CA LEU A 22 38.00 -11.52 20.87
C LEU A 22 39.01 -10.38 20.70
N ILE A 23 40.25 -10.70 20.30
CA ILE A 23 41.28 -9.71 19.97
C ILE A 23 40.86 -8.87 18.76
N PHE A 24 40.31 -9.51 17.72
CA PHE A 24 39.81 -8.82 16.53
C PHE A 24 38.64 -7.89 16.87
N LEU A 25 37.67 -8.37 17.66
CA LEU A 25 36.54 -7.56 18.12
C LEU A 25 37.01 -6.37 18.94
N ARG A 26 37.99 -6.57 19.85
CA ARG A 26 38.61 -5.49 20.62
C ARG A 26 39.31 -4.48 19.71
N GLY A 27 40.00 -4.94 18.67
CA GLY A 27 40.65 -4.11 17.67
C GLY A 27 39.66 -3.24 16.88
N ILE A 28 38.51 -3.80 16.49
CA ILE A 28 37.43 -3.04 15.83
C ILE A 28 36.82 -2.01 16.80
N MET A 29 36.49 -2.41 18.02
CA MET A 29 35.82 -1.54 18.99
C MET A 29 36.73 -0.43 19.54
N ALA A 30 38.05 -0.66 19.56
CA ALA A 30 39.05 0.35 19.89
C ALA A 30 39.42 1.25 18.70
N SER A 31 38.99 0.92 17.47
CA SER A 31 39.31 1.69 16.27
C SER A 31 38.78 3.12 16.38
N PRO A 32 39.62 4.13 16.12
CA PRO A 32 39.20 5.53 16.10
C PRO A 32 38.03 5.77 15.15
N ILE A 33 38.00 5.05 14.01
CA ILE A 33 36.96 5.17 13.00
C ILE A 33 35.62 4.69 13.54
N VAL A 34 35.60 3.54 14.23
CA VAL A 34 34.38 2.94 14.81
C VAL A 34 33.86 3.78 15.98
N ARG A 35 34.77 4.33 16.80
CA ARG A 35 34.40 5.29 17.86
C ARG A 35 33.79 6.56 17.30
N SER A 36 34.40 7.16 16.28
CA SER A 36 33.84 8.34 15.61
C SER A 36 32.51 8.03 14.91
N LEU A 37 32.34 6.83 14.35
CA LEU A 37 31.08 6.40 13.74
C LEU A 37 29.97 6.21 14.77
N ALA A 38 30.27 5.64 15.92
CA ALA A 38 29.28 5.49 16.99
C ALA A 38 28.94 6.82 17.67
N GLN A 39 29.91 7.71 17.87
CA GLN A 39 29.64 9.08 18.33
C GLN A 39 28.80 9.85 17.31
N ALA A 40 29.08 9.67 16.02
CA ALA A 40 28.24 10.25 14.97
C ALA A 40 26.84 9.61 14.95
N HIS A 41 26.71 8.32 15.28
CA HIS A 41 25.43 7.63 15.39
C HIS A 41 24.62 8.12 16.59
N GLU A 42 25.22 8.22 17.78
CA GLU A 42 24.59 8.82 18.97
C GLU A 42 24.16 10.27 18.70
N CYS A 43 25.02 11.09 18.06
CA CYS A 43 24.67 12.45 17.66
C CYS A 43 23.57 12.53 16.56
N LEU A 44 23.34 11.46 15.80
CA LEU A 44 22.29 11.39 14.78
C LEU A 44 20.98 10.79 15.33
N GLU A 45 21.04 9.99 16.38
CA GLU A 45 19.86 9.47 17.10
C GLU A 45 19.24 10.53 18.01
N ASP A 46 20.02 11.49 18.52
CA ASP A 46 19.55 12.54 19.43
C ASP A 46 18.94 13.79 18.74
N VAL A 47 18.36 13.64 17.55
CA VAL A 47 17.42 14.67 17.05
C VAL A 47 16.08 14.46 17.76
N LYS A 48 16.03 14.82 19.04
CA LYS A 48 14.77 14.96 19.76
C LYS A 48 14.01 16.12 19.13
N LEU A 49 13.00 15.77 18.34
CA LEU A 49 12.02 16.74 17.85
C LEU A 49 11.19 17.17 19.07
N GLU A 50 11.49 18.35 19.59
CA GLU A 50 10.70 19.00 20.63
C GLU A 50 9.70 19.92 19.97
N ALA A 51 8.46 19.90 20.47
CA ALA A 51 7.45 20.83 20.00
C ALA A 51 7.89 22.25 20.38
N VAL A 52 7.79 23.18 19.44
CA VAL A 52 8.17 24.59 19.66
C VAL A 52 7.24 25.22 20.71
N ARG A 53 5.98 24.76 20.77
CA ARG A 53 4.93 25.13 21.73
C ARG A 53 3.97 23.95 21.92
N ASP A 54 3.20 23.96 23.00
CA ASP A 54 2.19 22.95 23.36
C ASP A 54 0.81 23.55 23.69
N ASP A 55 0.63 24.86 23.45
CA ASP A 55 -0.55 25.66 23.80
C ASP A 55 -1.13 26.39 22.58
N ASN A 56 -1.03 25.82 21.38
CA ASN A 56 -1.49 26.44 20.15
C ASN A 56 -3.03 26.61 20.10
N VAL A 57 -3.80 25.76 20.78
CA VAL A 57 -5.26 25.94 20.94
C VAL A 57 -5.57 27.27 21.62
N GLN A 58 -4.83 27.58 22.69
CA GLN A 58 -5.00 28.84 23.42
C GLN A 58 -4.55 30.04 22.57
N LEU A 59 -3.43 29.90 21.85
CA LEU A 59 -2.96 30.93 20.92
C LEU A 59 -3.99 31.24 19.83
N VAL A 60 -4.61 30.21 19.24
CA VAL A 60 -5.66 30.40 18.22
C VAL A 60 -6.86 31.14 18.80
N ALA A 61 -7.26 30.83 20.04
CA ALA A 61 -8.34 31.55 20.72
C ALA A 61 -8.00 33.04 20.94
N GLU A 62 -6.78 33.35 21.37
CA GLU A 62 -6.28 34.73 21.55
C GLU A 62 -6.21 35.50 20.22
N ILE A 63 -5.81 34.83 19.14
CA ILE A 63 -5.80 35.41 17.78
C ILE A 63 -7.23 35.70 17.34
N LEU A 64 -8.18 34.77 17.52
CA LEU A 64 -9.58 34.98 17.18
C LEU A 64 -10.21 36.12 17.98
N GLU A 65 -9.91 36.23 19.28
CA GLU A 65 -10.37 37.34 20.10
C GLU A 65 -9.79 38.68 19.60
N SER A 66 -8.52 38.67 19.21
CA SER A 66 -7.82 39.85 18.66
C SER A 66 -8.37 40.26 17.30
N LEU A 67 -8.70 39.30 16.45
CA LEU A 67 -9.34 39.52 15.14
C LEU A 67 -10.77 40.06 15.29
N ASN A 68 -11.51 39.61 16.29
CA ASN A 68 -12.86 40.11 16.60
C ASN A 68 -12.87 41.57 17.11
N LYS A 69 -11.75 42.04 17.67
CA LYS A 69 -11.58 43.44 18.12
C LYS A 69 -11.24 44.41 16.99
N LEU A 70 -10.95 43.91 15.79
CA LEU A 70 -10.65 44.77 14.64
C LEU A 70 -11.94 45.36 14.05
N PRO A 71 -12.04 46.69 13.85
CA PRO A 71 -13.22 47.32 13.28
C PRO A 71 -13.46 46.85 11.84
N GLY A 72 -14.72 46.52 11.54
CA GLY A 72 -15.12 45.74 10.36
C GLY A 72 -14.74 46.34 9.01
N LYS A 73 -13.97 45.54 8.22
CA LYS A 73 -13.92 45.43 6.74
C LYS A 73 -12.61 44.84 6.20
N ASN A 74 -11.75 44.24 7.02
CA ASN A 74 -10.59 43.52 6.49
C ASN A 74 -11.00 42.10 6.04
N LEU A 75 -11.14 41.91 4.72
CA LEU A 75 -11.48 40.61 4.12
C LEU A 75 -10.47 39.52 4.49
N ALA A 76 -9.18 39.86 4.60
CA ALA A 76 -8.14 38.90 5.00
C ALA A 76 -8.25 38.50 6.47
N ALA A 77 -8.69 39.42 7.35
CA ALA A 77 -8.94 39.10 8.76
C ALA A 77 -10.16 38.17 8.91
N ALA A 78 -11.21 38.41 8.12
CA ALA A 78 -12.39 37.55 8.08
C ALA A 78 -12.08 36.16 7.50
N GLU A 79 -11.27 36.09 6.45
CA GLU A 79 -10.78 34.84 5.87
C GLU A 79 -9.93 34.06 6.87
N LEU A 80 -8.99 34.72 7.55
CA LEU A 80 -8.16 34.10 8.58
C LEU A 80 -9.02 33.59 9.75
N ALA A 81 -9.98 34.39 10.23
CA ALA A 81 -10.91 33.95 11.27
C ALA A 81 -11.72 32.72 10.84
N ARG A 82 -12.18 32.69 9.57
CA ARG A 82 -12.91 31.54 9.00
C ARG A 82 -12.03 30.28 8.99
N ILE A 83 -10.79 30.38 8.51
CA ILE A 83 -9.85 29.25 8.44
C ILE A 83 -9.54 28.73 9.86
N LEU A 84 -9.26 29.62 10.82
CA LEU A 84 -8.95 29.26 12.20
C LEU A 84 -10.16 28.63 12.94
N GLN A 85 -11.37 28.88 12.47
CA GLN A 85 -12.62 28.30 13.00
C GLN A 85 -13.06 27.02 12.26
N GLU A 86 -12.37 26.59 11.19
CA GLU A 86 -12.73 25.36 10.49
C GLU A 86 -12.55 24.13 11.41
N PRO A 87 -13.52 23.20 11.46
CA PRO A 87 -13.47 22.05 12.37
C PRO A 87 -12.22 21.19 12.21
N HIS A 88 -11.75 21.03 10.97
CA HIS A 88 -10.54 20.27 10.68
C HIS A 88 -9.27 20.99 11.15
N PHE A 89 -9.23 22.32 11.03
CA PHE A 89 -8.11 23.11 11.51
C PHE A 89 -8.03 23.09 13.04
N GLN A 90 -9.16 23.24 13.73
CA GLN A 90 -9.23 23.12 15.19
C GLN A 90 -8.81 21.73 15.67
N SER A 91 -9.33 20.67 15.03
CA SER A 91 -8.96 19.28 15.34
C SER A 91 -7.46 19.02 15.15
N LEU A 92 -6.86 19.61 14.12
CA LEU A 92 -5.43 19.50 13.84
C LEU A 92 -4.59 20.17 14.94
N ILE A 93 -4.97 21.37 15.39
CA ILE A 93 -4.27 22.08 16.46
C ILE A 93 -4.44 21.38 17.81
N GLU A 94 -5.62 20.86 18.12
CA GLU A 94 -5.83 20.04 19.32
C GLU A 94 -5.01 18.75 19.30
N ALA A 95 -4.93 18.07 18.15
CA ALA A 95 -4.10 16.89 18.01
C ALA A 95 -2.61 17.23 18.17
N HIS A 96 -2.18 18.35 17.60
CA HIS A 96 -0.82 18.87 17.79
C HIS A 96 -0.51 19.05 19.28
N ASP A 97 -1.35 19.77 20.02
CA ASP A 97 -1.09 20.06 21.44
C ASP A 97 -1.12 18.78 22.30
N LYS A 98 -2.01 17.83 22.02
CA LYS A 98 -2.01 16.50 22.66
C LYS A 98 -0.72 15.71 22.40
N VAL A 99 -0.16 15.83 21.20
CA VAL A 99 1.12 15.18 20.85
C VAL A 99 2.30 15.93 21.47
N ALA A 100 2.28 17.26 21.44
CA ALA A 100 3.29 18.11 22.06
C ALA A 100 3.37 17.87 23.58
N ALA A 101 2.21 17.80 24.25
CA ALA A 101 2.06 17.46 25.67
C ALA A 101 2.34 15.99 26.00
N LYS A 102 2.69 15.17 25.00
CA LYS A 102 2.99 13.74 25.14
C LYS A 102 1.83 12.94 25.78
N SER A 103 0.59 13.41 25.64
CA SER A 103 -0.61 12.79 26.24
C SER A 103 -0.95 11.42 25.64
N TYR A 104 -0.25 10.99 24.58
CA TYR A 104 -0.30 9.62 24.05
C TYR A 104 0.53 8.61 24.86
N LYS A 105 1.41 9.08 25.76
CA LYS A 105 2.12 8.22 26.70
C LYS A 105 1.17 7.91 27.84
N SER A 106 0.50 6.76 27.74
CA SER A 106 -0.41 6.27 28.77
C SER A 106 0.27 6.28 30.15
N SER A 107 -0.27 7.08 31.06
CA SER A 107 -0.13 6.87 32.49
C SER A 107 -0.70 5.48 32.79
N HIS A 108 0.17 4.50 33.00
CA HIS A 108 -0.23 3.34 33.77
C HIS A 108 -0.68 3.81 35.16
N ALA A 109 -1.82 3.28 35.60
CA ALA A 109 -2.53 3.53 36.87
C ALA A 109 -3.58 4.65 36.87
N ALA A 110 -4.80 4.30 36.47
CA ALA A 110 -6.01 4.67 37.19
C ALA A 110 -7.14 3.69 36.83
N GLU A 111 -7.53 2.87 37.80
CA GLU A 111 -8.71 2.03 37.73
C GLU A 111 -10.00 2.86 37.83
N SER A 112 -11.04 2.39 37.14
CA SER A 112 -12.47 2.51 37.44
C SER A 112 -13.18 3.88 37.31
N SER A 113 -14.14 3.96 36.40
CA SER A 113 -15.59 3.98 36.75
C SER A 113 -16.51 4.11 35.51
N ASN A 114 -17.36 3.08 35.33
CA ASN A 114 -18.77 3.00 34.84
C ASN A 114 -19.26 3.96 33.72
N SER A 115 -20.08 3.60 32.72
CA SER A 115 -21.19 2.62 32.50
C SER A 115 -21.66 2.87 31.04
N PHE A 116 -22.16 1.96 30.18
CA PHE A 116 -23.37 1.13 30.20
C PHE A 116 -23.32 0.23 28.95
N LEU A 117 -23.72 -1.05 29.06
CA LEU A 117 -24.91 -1.64 28.41
C LEU A 117 -24.88 -3.16 28.53
N SER A 118 -26.04 -3.65 28.96
CA SER A 118 -26.38 -5.04 29.26
C SER A 118 -26.20 -5.96 28.04
N SER A 119 -25.39 -7.01 28.19
CA SER A 119 -25.66 -8.31 27.57
C SER A 119 -25.40 -9.41 28.60
N SER A 120 -26.45 -10.19 28.85
CA SER A 120 -26.52 -11.50 29.51
C SER A 120 -25.30 -11.96 30.32
N LEU A 121 -25.23 -11.52 31.58
CA LEU A 121 -24.30 -12.04 32.59
C LEU A 121 -24.63 -13.50 32.93
N MET A 122 -23.88 -14.44 32.39
CA MET A 122 -23.58 -15.67 33.13
C MET A 122 -22.63 -15.29 34.29
N PRO A 123 -22.68 -15.98 35.45
CA PRO A 123 -21.82 -15.64 36.59
C PRO A 123 -20.33 -15.65 36.18
N ALA A 124 -19.55 -14.71 36.72
CA ALA A 124 -18.13 -14.52 36.41
C ALA A 124 -17.22 -15.73 36.72
N ASP A 125 -17.76 -16.78 37.35
CA ASP A 125 -17.09 -18.04 37.69
C ASP A 125 -17.65 -19.27 36.95
N ALA A 126 -18.44 -19.07 35.88
CA ALA A 126 -18.99 -20.17 35.09
C ALA A 126 -17.88 -20.87 34.28
N VAL A 127 -17.32 -21.92 34.86
CA VAL A 127 -16.32 -22.78 34.23
C VAL A 127 -16.95 -23.59 33.09
N ARG A 128 -16.31 -23.59 31.92
CA ARG A 128 -16.71 -24.37 30.75
C ARG A 128 -15.82 -25.60 30.61
N MET A 129 -16.44 -26.76 30.49
CA MET A 129 -15.76 -28.00 30.14
C MET A 129 -15.78 -28.18 28.62
N ILE A 130 -14.62 -28.31 28.01
CA ILE A 130 -14.47 -28.44 26.56
C ILE A 130 -13.76 -29.76 26.26
N GLY A 131 -14.39 -30.63 25.48
CA GLY A 131 -13.76 -31.83 24.95
C GLY A 131 -13.19 -31.56 23.56
N ILE A 132 -11.88 -31.67 23.40
CA ILE A 132 -11.17 -31.48 22.12
C ILE A 132 -10.57 -32.81 21.66
N GLN A 133 -10.67 -33.10 20.36
CA GLN A 133 -10.07 -34.30 19.77
C GLN A 133 -8.66 -33.99 19.25
N LYS A 134 -7.64 -34.65 19.81
CA LYS A 134 -6.21 -34.48 19.46
C LYS A 134 -5.65 -35.74 18.80
N ARG A 135 -5.03 -35.60 17.62
CA ARG A 135 -4.27 -36.70 16.99
C ARG A 135 -2.89 -36.82 17.65
N ALA A 136 -2.37 -38.05 17.74
CA ALA A 136 -1.06 -38.30 18.32
C ALA A 136 0.03 -37.57 17.53
N GLY A 137 0.92 -36.85 18.23
CA GLY A 137 2.01 -36.07 17.61
C GLY A 137 1.59 -34.73 16.99
N GLU A 138 0.30 -34.44 16.81
CA GLU A 138 -0.17 -33.17 16.25
C GLU A 138 -0.32 -32.10 17.36
N PRO A 139 0.24 -30.88 17.19
CA PRO A 139 0.02 -29.79 18.13
C PRO A 139 -1.40 -29.26 18.01
N LEU A 140 -1.98 -28.79 19.12
CA LEU A 140 -3.32 -28.18 19.12
C LEU A 140 -3.39 -26.86 18.35
N GLY A 141 -2.24 -26.24 18.07
CA GLY A 141 -2.14 -24.95 17.40
C GLY A 141 -2.59 -23.78 18.27
N VAL A 142 -2.28 -23.81 19.55
CA VAL A 142 -2.51 -22.70 20.49
C VAL A 142 -1.21 -22.30 21.16
N THR A 143 -1.06 -21.02 21.47
CA THR A 143 0.04 -20.51 22.29
C THR A 143 -0.50 -19.97 23.61
N PHE A 144 0.30 -20.10 24.67
CA PHE A 144 -0.07 -19.73 26.02
C PHE A 144 0.81 -18.60 26.54
N ARG A 145 0.25 -17.76 27.41
CA ARG A 145 0.99 -16.78 28.20
C ARG A 145 0.47 -16.78 29.63
N VAL A 146 1.30 -16.33 30.56
CA VAL A 146 0.92 -16.18 31.97
C VAL A 146 0.50 -14.74 32.21
N VAL A 147 -0.71 -14.52 32.73
CA VAL A 147 -1.20 -13.20 33.14
C VAL A 147 -1.66 -13.31 34.58
N GLN A 148 -1.05 -12.55 35.50
CA GLN A 148 -1.39 -12.58 36.94
C GLN A 148 -1.36 -14.01 37.55
N GLY A 149 -0.46 -14.87 37.08
CA GLY A 149 -0.34 -16.26 37.54
C GLY A 149 -1.26 -17.26 36.86
N GLU A 150 -2.18 -16.79 36.00
CA GLU A 150 -3.14 -17.61 35.26
C GLU A 150 -2.63 -17.98 33.87
N MET A 151 -2.95 -19.20 33.42
CA MET A 151 -2.57 -19.68 32.09
C MET A 151 -3.60 -19.26 31.05
N VAL A 152 -3.26 -18.26 30.25
CA VAL A 152 -4.17 -17.63 29.28
C VAL A 152 -3.81 -18.05 27.85
N ILE A 153 -4.81 -18.38 27.04
CA ILE A 153 -4.64 -18.58 25.60
C ILE A 153 -4.23 -17.24 24.98
N ALA A 154 -3.00 -17.17 24.50
CA ALA A 154 -2.41 -15.98 23.92
C ALA A 154 -2.76 -15.84 22.43
N ARG A 155 -2.77 -16.95 21.70
CA ARG A 155 -3.07 -17.00 20.26
C ARG A 155 -3.60 -18.38 19.88
N ILE A 156 -4.50 -18.41 18.90
CA ILE A 156 -4.92 -19.63 18.21
C ILE A 156 -4.40 -19.56 16.77
N LEU A 157 -3.69 -20.59 16.31
CA LEU A 157 -3.16 -20.69 14.96
C LEU A 157 -4.27 -21.08 14.01
N HIS A 158 -4.45 -20.29 12.96
CA HIS A 158 -5.47 -20.56 11.95
C HIS A 158 -5.22 -21.88 11.21
N GLY A 159 -6.30 -22.61 10.91
CA GLY A 159 -6.25 -23.93 10.29
C GLY A 159 -5.90 -25.08 11.25
N SER A 160 -5.58 -24.80 12.51
CA SER A 160 -5.33 -25.81 13.55
C SER A 160 -6.59 -26.58 13.97
N SER A 161 -6.43 -27.67 14.72
CA SER A 161 -7.55 -28.44 15.24
C SER A 161 -8.48 -27.59 16.13
N ILE A 162 -7.90 -26.68 16.91
CA ILE A 162 -8.66 -25.79 17.79
C ILE A 162 -9.40 -24.71 17.00
N ASP A 163 -8.74 -24.09 16.02
CA ASP A 163 -9.35 -23.07 15.14
C ASP A 163 -10.58 -23.62 14.40
N ARG A 164 -10.48 -24.85 13.85
CA ARG A 164 -11.61 -25.50 13.16
C ARG A 164 -12.79 -25.87 14.06
N GLN A 165 -12.53 -26.14 15.34
CA GLN A 165 -13.56 -26.51 16.30
C GLN A 165 -14.25 -25.28 16.90
N GLY A 166 -13.57 -24.13 16.97
CA GLY A 166 -14.15 -22.86 17.43
C GLY A 166 -14.61 -22.86 18.89
N MET A 167 -14.13 -23.82 19.71
CA MET A 167 -14.59 -23.97 21.10
C MET A 167 -13.76 -23.15 22.11
N LEU A 168 -12.53 -22.79 21.75
CA LEU A 168 -11.62 -21.97 22.54
C LEU A 168 -11.41 -20.62 21.87
N HIS A 169 -11.21 -19.59 22.68
CA HIS A 169 -10.98 -18.23 22.24
C HIS A 169 -9.70 -17.67 22.87
N THR A 170 -9.08 -16.72 22.17
CA THR A 170 -7.98 -15.93 22.73
C THR A 170 -8.46 -15.20 23.98
N GLY A 171 -7.72 -15.32 25.08
CA GLY A 171 -8.10 -14.78 26.39
C GLY A 171 -8.69 -15.81 27.35
N ASP A 172 -9.15 -16.98 26.87
CA ASP A 172 -9.63 -18.04 27.75
C ASP A 172 -8.52 -18.50 28.69
N VAL A 173 -8.88 -18.76 29.96
CA VAL A 173 -7.93 -19.24 30.97
C VAL A 173 -8.10 -20.74 31.15
N ILE A 174 -7.02 -21.51 30.99
CA ILE A 174 -7.05 -22.96 31.19
C ILE A 174 -6.71 -23.27 32.64
N ARG A 175 -7.67 -23.90 33.35
CA ARG A 175 -7.53 -24.33 34.75
C ARG A 175 -7.09 -25.78 34.88
N GLU A 176 -7.66 -26.67 34.06
CA GLU A 176 -7.33 -28.10 34.11
C GLU A 176 -7.26 -28.70 32.71
N VAL A 177 -6.41 -29.72 32.56
CA VAL A 177 -6.32 -30.60 31.39
C VAL A 177 -6.44 -32.04 31.86
N ASN A 178 -7.44 -32.77 31.38
CA ASN A 178 -7.72 -34.16 31.77
C ASN A 178 -7.81 -34.35 33.29
N GLY A 179 -8.36 -33.36 34.00
CA GLY A 179 -8.48 -33.36 35.46
C GLY A 179 -7.20 -33.05 36.24
N ARG A 180 -6.11 -32.66 35.56
CA ARG A 180 -4.89 -32.14 36.20
C ARG A 180 -4.89 -30.61 36.18
N GLU A 181 -4.67 -29.99 37.33
CA GLU A 181 -4.53 -28.54 37.41
C GLU A 181 -3.33 -28.04 36.59
N VAL A 182 -3.54 -26.90 35.94
CA VAL A 182 -2.53 -26.22 35.14
C VAL A 182 -1.82 -25.21 36.03
N GLY A 183 -0.52 -25.42 36.22
CA GLY A 183 0.35 -24.48 36.94
C GLY A 183 0.68 -23.23 36.12
N SER A 184 1.48 -22.34 36.69
CA SER A 184 1.91 -21.07 36.08
C SER A 184 3.06 -21.22 35.07
N ASN A 185 3.48 -22.44 34.73
CA ASN A 185 4.58 -22.69 33.79
C ASN A 185 4.06 -23.17 32.41
N PRO A 186 4.18 -22.36 31.34
CA PRO A 186 3.69 -22.73 30.01
C PRO A 186 4.36 -23.96 29.41
N ARG A 187 5.61 -24.25 29.80
CA ARG A 187 6.36 -25.41 29.28
C ARG A 187 5.77 -26.72 29.79
N GLU A 188 5.38 -26.77 31.06
CA GLU A 188 4.74 -27.94 31.65
C GLU A 188 3.39 -28.23 30.98
N LEU A 189 2.59 -27.19 30.70
CA LEU A 189 1.35 -27.35 29.96
C LEU A 189 1.60 -27.85 28.52
N GLN A 190 2.62 -27.34 27.84
CA GLN A 190 2.98 -27.80 26.50
C GLN A 190 3.42 -29.26 26.49
N GLU A 191 4.21 -29.71 27.48
CA GLU A 191 4.60 -31.10 27.65
C GLU A 191 3.38 -31.99 27.93
N LEU A 192 2.52 -31.58 28.86
CA LEU A 192 1.28 -32.29 29.18
C LEU A 192 0.39 -32.48 27.94
N LEU A 193 0.20 -31.42 27.15
CA LEU A 193 -0.62 -31.48 25.94
C LEU A 193 0.04 -32.29 24.83
N ARG A 194 1.38 -32.29 24.74
CA ARG A 194 2.13 -33.07 23.75
C ARG A 194 1.85 -34.57 23.89
N ASP A 195 1.88 -35.05 25.13
CA ASP A 195 1.74 -36.47 25.47
C ASP A 195 0.28 -36.95 25.40
N CYS A 196 -0.68 -36.03 25.40
CA CYS A 196 -2.09 -36.35 25.22
C CYS A 196 -2.40 -36.79 23.78
N SER A 197 -3.27 -37.79 23.60
CA SER A 197 -3.85 -38.16 22.31
C SER A 197 -5.28 -38.70 22.50
N GLY A 198 -6.14 -38.58 21.50
CA GLY A 198 -7.56 -38.91 21.60
C GLY A 198 -8.38 -37.75 22.16
N SER A 199 -9.32 -38.04 23.06
CA SER A 199 -10.17 -37.03 23.69
C SER A 199 -9.41 -36.34 24.82
N VAL A 200 -9.24 -35.02 24.72
CA VAL A 200 -8.65 -34.19 25.77
C VAL A 200 -9.73 -33.27 26.33
N THR A 201 -9.90 -33.28 27.65
CA THR A 201 -10.91 -32.47 28.33
C THR A 201 -10.23 -31.28 28.99
N LEU A 202 -10.67 -30.07 28.66
CA LEU A 202 -10.17 -28.82 29.19
C LEU A 202 -11.23 -28.19 30.10
N LYS A 203 -10.79 -27.72 31.27
CA LYS A 203 -11.60 -26.87 32.14
C LYS A 203 -11.13 -25.45 31.95
N VAL A 204 -11.99 -24.60 31.38
CA VAL A 204 -11.63 -23.23 31.04
C VAL A 204 -12.54 -22.22 31.73
N LEU A 205 -11.96 -21.10 32.15
CA LEU A 205 -12.71 -19.88 32.44
C LEU A 205 -12.78 -19.09 31.13
N PRO A 206 -13.96 -19.01 30.49
CA PRO A 206 -14.11 -18.25 29.27
C PRO A 206 -13.85 -16.78 29.52
N SER A 207 -13.04 -16.15 28.67
CA SER A 207 -12.96 -14.69 28.67
C SER A 207 -14.18 -14.18 27.93
N TYR A 208 -15.25 -13.85 28.65
CA TYR A 208 -16.42 -13.18 28.07
C TYR A 208 -16.04 -11.77 27.61
N LYS A 209 -15.38 -11.71 26.46
CA LYS A 209 -15.41 -10.58 25.57
C LYS A 209 -16.08 -11.11 24.31
N ASP A 210 -17.35 -10.77 24.12
CA ASP A 210 -17.97 -10.73 22.79
C ASP A 210 -17.16 -9.70 21.98
N SER A 211 -15.97 -10.10 21.56
CA SER A 211 -15.20 -9.34 20.59
C SER A 211 -15.88 -9.67 19.26
N PRO A 212 -16.46 -8.70 18.56
CA PRO A 212 -16.96 -8.95 17.21
C PRO A 212 -15.85 -9.64 16.42
N ALA A 213 -16.23 -10.62 15.60
CA ALA A 213 -15.27 -11.34 14.77
C ALA A 213 -14.34 -10.30 14.11
N PRO A 214 -13.01 -10.46 14.21
CA PRO A 214 -12.09 -9.47 13.68
C PRO A 214 -12.44 -9.22 12.21
N PRO A 215 -12.45 -7.95 11.76
CA PRO A 215 -12.80 -7.62 10.38
C PRO A 215 -11.91 -8.44 9.45
N GLN A 216 -12.52 -9.13 8.48
CA GLN A 216 -11.77 -9.90 7.50
C GLN A 216 -10.94 -8.94 6.66
N VAL A 217 -9.63 -9.13 6.64
CA VAL A 217 -8.75 -8.25 5.89
C VAL A 217 -8.15 -8.97 4.70
N PHE A 218 -8.45 -8.48 3.51
CA PHE A 218 -7.90 -9.01 2.27
C PHE A 218 -6.86 -8.05 1.70
N LEU A 219 -5.72 -8.58 1.29
CA LEU A 219 -4.62 -7.83 0.70
C LEU A 219 -4.33 -8.32 -0.71
N LYS A 220 -4.05 -7.37 -1.61
CA LYS A 220 -3.47 -7.58 -2.93
C LYS A 220 -1.99 -7.16 -2.89
N PRO A 221 -1.01 -8.08 -3.05
CA PRO A 221 0.40 -7.75 -3.06
C PRO A 221 0.84 -7.22 -4.43
N TYR A 222 1.72 -6.23 -4.43
CA TYR A 222 2.35 -5.65 -5.62
C TYR A 222 3.73 -6.24 -5.94
N PHE A 223 4.08 -7.34 -5.30
CA PHE A 223 5.31 -8.09 -5.50
C PHE A 223 5.04 -9.59 -5.39
N SER A 224 5.99 -10.40 -5.86
CA SER A 224 5.95 -11.84 -5.68
C SER A 224 6.89 -12.25 -4.55
N TYR A 225 6.48 -13.24 -3.76
CA TYR A 225 7.22 -13.73 -2.61
C TYR A 225 7.47 -15.22 -2.73
N ASN A 226 8.74 -15.62 -2.56
CA ASN A 226 9.14 -17.01 -2.49
C ASN A 226 9.85 -17.28 -1.14
N PRO A 227 9.21 -18.02 -0.21
CA PRO A 227 9.77 -18.31 1.10
C PRO A 227 11.02 -19.20 1.03
N ALA A 228 11.20 -20.02 0.00
CA ALA A 228 12.38 -20.87 -0.14
C ALA A 228 13.68 -20.05 -0.28
N THR A 229 13.57 -18.88 -0.93
CA THR A 229 14.69 -17.95 -1.15
C THR A 229 14.90 -16.95 -0.02
N ASP A 230 13.98 -16.89 0.95
CA ASP A 230 14.03 -15.92 2.04
C ASP A 230 14.86 -16.48 3.20
N ASN A 231 15.93 -15.78 3.57
CA ASN A 231 16.80 -16.17 4.69
C ASN A 231 16.36 -15.54 6.02
N LEU A 232 15.40 -14.63 6.01
CA LEU A 232 14.88 -13.97 7.20
C LEU A 232 13.61 -14.67 7.74
N ILE A 233 13.02 -15.59 6.97
CA ILE A 233 11.82 -16.32 7.42
C ILE A 233 12.17 -17.29 8.56
N PRO A 234 11.39 -17.33 9.65
CA PRO A 234 11.67 -18.22 10.78
C PRO A 234 11.66 -19.70 10.43
N CYS A 235 10.77 -20.10 9.51
CA CYS A 235 10.62 -21.47 9.03
C CYS A 235 10.16 -21.43 7.57
N LYS A 236 10.98 -21.94 6.65
CA LYS A 236 10.73 -21.86 5.20
C LYS A 236 9.50 -22.66 4.80
N GLU A 237 9.28 -23.78 5.45
CA GLU A 237 8.16 -24.70 5.25
C GLU A 237 6.82 -24.08 5.66
N ALA A 238 6.84 -23.14 6.63
CA ALA A 238 5.67 -22.40 7.07
C ALA A 238 5.37 -21.18 6.20
N GLY A 239 6.21 -20.87 5.21
CA GLY A 239 6.04 -19.70 4.36
C GLY A 239 4.96 -19.87 3.29
N LEU A 240 4.16 -18.83 3.09
CA LEU A 240 3.17 -18.80 2.02
C LEU A 240 3.74 -18.10 0.79
N ALA A 241 4.06 -18.87 -0.26
CA ALA A 241 4.47 -18.29 -1.55
C ALA A 241 3.28 -17.61 -2.24
N PHE A 242 3.49 -16.42 -2.81
CA PHE A 242 2.46 -15.73 -3.59
C PHE A 242 3.05 -14.96 -4.77
N SER A 243 2.21 -14.71 -5.76
CA SER A 243 2.53 -13.90 -6.92
C SER A 243 1.94 -12.50 -6.76
N LYS A 244 2.56 -11.52 -7.41
CA LYS A 244 1.98 -10.19 -7.58
C LYS A 244 0.54 -10.31 -8.12
N GLY A 245 -0.41 -9.67 -7.45
CA GLY A 245 -1.82 -9.67 -7.82
C GLY A 245 -2.69 -10.78 -7.19
N ASP A 246 -2.09 -11.76 -6.50
CA ASP A 246 -2.86 -12.75 -5.71
C ASP A 246 -3.73 -12.06 -4.66
N ILE A 247 -4.85 -12.67 -4.22
CA ILE A 247 -5.64 -12.15 -3.10
C ILE A 247 -5.37 -12.98 -1.85
N LEU A 248 -4.89 -12.31 -0.80
CA LEU A 248 -4.47 -12.89 0.47
C LEU A 248 -5.45 -12.49 1.56
N HIS A 249 -6.06 -13.47 2.23
CA HIS A 249 -6.81 -13.22 3.46
C HIS A 249 -5.84 -13.24 4.65
N VAL A 250 -5.62 -12.07 5.25
CA VAL A 250 -4.75 -11.92 6.41
C VAL A 250 -5.51 -12.28 7.67
N VAL A 251 -5.01 -13.27 8.38
CA VAL A 251 -5.65 -13.82 9.57
C VAL A 251 -5.01 -13.27 10.84
N ASN A 252 -3.71 -12.95 10.80
CA ASN A 252 -3.01 -12.40 11.95
C ASN A 252 -1.93 -11.40 11.54
N ARG A 253 -1.93 -10.21 12.17
CA ARG A 253 -0.98 -9.10 11.99
C ARG A 253 -0.16 -8.75 13.24
N GLU A 254 -0.26 -9.55 14.30
CA GLU A 254 0.35 -9.23 15.60
C GLU A 254 1.88 -9.20 15.54
N ASP A 255 2.50 -10.05 14.73
CA ASP A 255 3.95 -10.00 14.54
C ASP A 255 4.31 -8.85 13.57
N PRO A 256 5.23 -7.95 13.96
CA PRO A 256 5.57 -6.77 13.18
C PRO A 256 6.31 -7.09 11.87
N ASN A 257 6.85 -8.31 11.71
CA ASN A 257 7.66 -8.73 10.58
C ASN A 257 6.99 -9.85 9.75
N TRP A 258 6.20 -10.72 10.39
CA TRP A 258 5.65 -11.93 9.77
C TRP A 258 4.16 -12.11 10.01
N TRP A 259 3.35 -11.77 9.02
CA TRP A 259 1.90 -11.96 9.11
C TRP A 259 1.49 -13.38 8.73
N GLN A 260 0.37 -13.86 9.29
CA GLN A 260 -0.26 -15.09 8.84
C GLN A 260 -1.36 -14.76 7.85
N ALA A 261 -1.30 -15.38 6.69
CA ALA A 261 -2.30 -15.23 5.64
C ALA A 261 -2.59 -16.56 4.97
N CYS A 262 -3.68 -16.62 4.23
CA CYS A 262 -3.98 -17.71 3.30
C CYS A 262 -4.39 -17.13 1.96
N LYS A 263 -4.16 -17.86 0.87
CA LYS A 263 -4.72 -17.48 -0.43
C LYS A 263 -6.22 -17.75 -0.43
N VAL A 264 -6.99 -16.81 -0.95
CA VAL A 264 -8.43 -17.01 -1.18
C VAL A 264 -8.67 -18.24 -2.07
N ILE A 265 -7.76 -18.51 -3.00
CA ILE A 265 -7.76 -19.69 -3.87
C ILE A 265 -6.62 -20.63 -3.42
N GLY A 266 -6.94 -21.80 -2.87
CA GLY A 266 -5.95 -22.84 -2.53
C GLY A 266 -5.60 -23.01 -1.05
N GLY A 267 -6.18 -22.22 -0.14
CA GLY A 267 -6.59 -22.67 1.21
C GLY A 267 -5.54 -23.01 2.28
N ALA A 268 -4.22 -22.96 2.00
CA ALA A 268 -3.21 -23.16 3.05
C ALA A 268 -2.82 -21.83 3.72
N THR A 269 -2.80 -21.83 5.05
CA THR A 269 -2.26 -20.71 5.84
C THR A 269 -0.74 -20.81 5.90
N GLY A 270 -0.06 -19.68 5.77
CA GLY A 270 1.38 -19.58 6.00
C GLY A 270 1.82 -18.16 6.29
N LEU A 271 3.12 -18.01 6.52
CA LEU A 271 3.76 -16.75 6.84
C LEU A 271 4.04 -15.94 5.58
N ILE A 272 3.67 -14.67 5.61
CA ILE A 272 4.02 -13.67 4.61
C ILE A 272 4.80 -12.52 5.27
N PRO A 273 5.70 -11.84 4.54
CA PRO A 273 6.36 -10.64 5.06
C PRO A 273 5.32 -9.57 5.40
N SER A 274 5.46 -8.94 6.56
CA SER A 274 4.63 -7.78 6.89
C SER A 274 4.93 -6.61 5.95
N GLN A 275 4.01 -5.64 5.91
CA GLN A 275 4.24 -4.40 5.18
C GLN A 275 5.55 -3.72 5.62
N VAL A 276 5.78 -3.59 6.93
CA VAL A 276 6.98 -2.94 7.49
C VAL A 276 8.27 -3.69 7.11
N LEU A 277 8.26 -5.02 7.12
CA LEU A 277 9.42 -5.82 6.75
C LEU A 277 9.77 -5.61 5.27
N GLU A 278 8.77 -5.63 4.40
CA GLU A 278 8.98 -5.50 2.96
C GLU A 278 9.34 -4.06 2.55
N GLU A 279 8.75 -3.06 3.22
CA GLU A 279 9.19 -1.65 3.09
C GLU A 279 10.66 -1.51 3.46
N LYS A 280 11.12 -2.10 4.58
CA LYS A 280 12.54 -2.09 4.96
C LYS A 280 13.43 -2.76 3.91
N ARG A 281 13.00 -3.88 3.32
CA ARG A 281 13.74 -4.58 2.24
C ARG A 281 13.90 -3.72 1.00
N LYS A 282 12.85 -2.98 0.62
CA LYS A 282 12.84 -2.13 -0.58
C LYS A 282 13.41 -0.72 -0.35
N ALA A 283 13.41 -0.22 0.89
CA ALA A 283 14.00 1.05 1.27
C ALA A 283 15.54 1.08 1.16
N PHE A 284 16.20 -0.09 1.11
CA PHE A 284 17.61 -0.20 0.74
C PHE A 284 17.78 0.01 -0.77
N VAL A 285 17.68 1.26 -1.21
CA VAL A 285 17.97 1.66 -2.59
C VAL A 285 19.49 1.56 -2.81
N ARG A 286 19.92 0.60 -3.66
CA ARG A 286 21.25 0.69 -4.29
C ARG A 286 21.29 2.02 -5.05
N ARG A 287 22.35 2.81 -4.88
CA ARG A 287 22.61 4.00 -5.71
C ARG A 287 22.45 3.60 -7.19
N ASP A 288 21.43 4.13 -7.85
CA ASP A 288 21.22 3.92 -9.27
C ASP A 288 22.50 4.28 -10.03
N TRP A 289 23.05 3.30 -10.73
CA TRP A 289 24.22 3.42 -11.60
C TRP A 289 23.82 3.90 -13.01
N ASP A 290 22.64 4.51 -13.16
CA ASP A 290 22.13 5.03 -14.43
C ASP A 290 22.75 6.39 -14.80
N ALA A 291 24.09 6.43 -14.76
CA ALA A 291 24.92 7.38 -15.47
C ALA A 291 25.97 6.60 -16.28
N ALA A 292 25.53 5.60 -17.05
CA ALA A 292 26.32 5.03 -18.14
C ALA A 292 26.31 6.03 -19.31
N GLY A 293 27.17 7.04 -19.20
CA GLY A 293 27.43 8.03 -20.23
C GLY A 293 28.66 8.85 -19.85
N THR A 294 29.78 8.52 -20.49
CA THR A 294 31.14 9.10 -20.38
C THR A 294 31.99 8.78 -19.14
N GLY A 295 33.11 8.09 -19.39
CA GLY A 295 34.31 8.18 -18.56
C GLY A 295 34.72 6.90 -17.82
N MET A 296 35.29 5.94 -18.56
CA MET A 296 36.16 4.94 -17.96
C MET A 296 37.48 5.63 -17.59
N LEU A 297 37.71 5.89 -16.30
CA LEU A 297 39.06 6.07 -15.75
C LEU A 297 39.10 5.83 -14.24
N CYS A 298 40.07 5.01 -13.88
CA CYS A 298 40.49 4.58 -12.56
C CYS A 298 40.67 5.72 -11.54
N GLY A 299 40.37 5.43 -10.27
CA GLY A 299 41.07 5.99 -9.11
C GLY A 299 40.58 7.34 -8.59
N THR A 300 40.22 7.34 -7.30
CA THR A 300 40.29 8.49 -6.37
C THR A 300 39.54 9.78 -6.77
N LEU A 301 38.36 9.98 -6.16
CA LEU A 301 37.99 11.16 -5.36
C LEU A 301 36.49 11.04 -5.03
N ALA A 302 36.20 10.63 -3.79
CA ALA A 302 34.85 10.66 -3.25
C ALA A 302 34.42 12.12 -3.04
N GLY A 303 33.93 12.76 -4.10
CA GLY A 303 33.20 14.01 -3.99
C GLY A 303 32.00 13.80 -3.08
N LYS A 304 32.03 14.39 -1.89
CA LYS A 304 30.88 14.49 -0.98
C LYS A 304 29.76 15.26 -1.71
N LYS A 305 28.92 14.56 -2.49
CA LYS A 305 27.64 15.12 -2.92
C LYS A 305 26.87 15.43 -1.63
N LYS A 306 26.73 16.72 -1.30
CA LYS A 306 25.86 17.23 -0.22
C LYS A 306 24.55 16.44 -0.28
N LYS A 307 24.14 15.82 0.84
CA LYS A 307 22.76 15.34 1.02
C LYS A 307 21.86 16.53 0.66
N LYS A 308 21.24 16.51 -0.51
CA LYS A 308 20.24 17.50 -0.90
C LYS A 308 19.09 17.30 0.09
N LYS A 309 18.91 18.21 1.04
CA LYS A 309 17.62 18.34 1.75
C LYS A 309 16.62 18.72 0.66
N MET A 310 15.90 17.74 0.14
CA MET A 310 14.81 17.98 -0.79
C MET A 310 13.63 18.48 0.04
N MET A 311 13.42 19.79 0.04
CA MET A 311 12.15 20.35 0.47
C MET A 311 11.07 19.85 -0.50
N TYR A 312 9.90 19.47 0.03
CA TYR A 312 8.76 19.10 -0.79
C TYR A 312 8.34 20.31 -1.62
N LEU A 313 8.57 20.25 -2.93
CA LEU A 313 8.14 21.23 -3.90
C LEU A 313 7.08 20.54 -4.76
N THR A 314 5.86 21.05 -4.80
CA THR A 314 4.75 20.50 -5.59
C THR A 314 5.13 20.33 -7.08
N ALA A 315 5.95 21.24 -7.62
CA ALA A 315 6.47 21.16 -8.99
C ALA A 315 7.41 19.96 -9.25
N LYS A 316 7.88 19.28 -8.20
CA LYS A 316 8.75 18.11 -8.26
C LYS A 316 8.07 16.82 -7.78
N ASN A 317 6.73 16.81 -7.70
CA ASN A 317 5.97 15.66 -7.22
C ASN A 317 6.35 14.36 -7.97
N ALA A 318 6.65 14.45 -9.28
CA ALA A 318 7.11 13.32 -10.09
C ALA A 318 8.45 12.69 -9.65
N GLU A 319 9.30 13.40 -8.91
CA GLU A 319 10.50 12.80 -8.30
C GLU A 319 10.15 12.00 -7.04
N PHE A 320 9.09 12.39 -6.32
CA PHE A 320 8.64 11.69 -5.11
C PHE A 320 7.92 10.39 -5.41
N ASP A 321 7.23 10.29 -6.55
CA ASP A 321 6.61 9.05 -7.03
C ASP A 321 7.57 7.87 -7.09
N ARG A 322 8.85 8.14 -7.38
CA ARG A 322 9.88 7.08 -7.46
C ARG A 322 10.15 6.42 -6.12
N TYR A 323 9.72 7.07 -5.03
CA TYR A 323 9.89 6.60 -3.66
C TYR A 323 8.56 6.06 -3.07
N GLU A 324 7.46 6.07 -3.84
CA GLU A 324 6.21 5.44 -3.42
C GLU A 324 6.36 3.91 -3.48
N LEU A 325 6.39 3.28 -2.30
CA LEU A 325 6.50 1.83 -2.16
C LEU A 325 5.13 1.23 -1.90
N GLN A 326 4.37 0.94 -2.96
CA GLN A 326 3.16 0.16 -2.81
C GLN A 326 3.52 -1.33 -2.63
N ILE A 327 3.35 -1.85 -1.41
CA ILE A 327 3.66 -3.24 -1.06
C ILE A 327 2.40 -4.12 -1.15
N TYR A 328 1.40 -3.75 -0.36
CA TYR A 328 0.09 -4.36 -0.31
C TYR A 328 -0.96 -3.27 -0.49
N GLU A 329 -2.11 -3.63 -1.05
CA GLU A 329 -3.32 -2.82 -1.00
C GLU A 329 -4.43 -3.62 -0.35
N GLU A 330 -5.14 -2.99 0.57
CA GLU A 330 -6.30 -3.59 1.20
C GLU A 330 -7.49 -3.54 0.24
N VAL A 331 -8.13 -4.68 0.03
CA VAL A 331 -9.19 -4.86 -0.95
C VAL A 331 -10.46 -5.45 -0.35
N ALA A 332 -11.60 -5.08 -0.90
CA ALA A 332 -12.91 -5.65 -0.61
C ALA A 332 -13.45 -6.37 -1.84
N ARG A 333 -14.15 -7.49 -1.61
CA ARG A 333 -14.86 -8.22 -2.66
C ARG A 333 -16.24 -7.61 -2.86
N MET A 334 -16.48 -7.06 -4.04
CA MET A 334 -17.77 -6.50 -4.45
C MET A 334 -18.51 -7.48 -5.36
N PRO A 335 -19.86 -7.51 -5.33
CA PRO A 335 -20.65 -8.21 -6.32
C PRO A 335 -20.36 -7.65 -7.73
N PRO A 336 -20.70 -8.38 -8.81
CA PRO A 336 -20.48 -7.89 -10.18
C PRO A 336 -21.12 -6.51 -10.39
N PHE A 337 -20.36 -5.58 -10.96
CA PHE A 337 -20.80 -4.21 -11.19
C PHE A 337 -20.10 -3.58 -12.40
N GLN A 338 -20.74 -2.58 -13.02
CA GLN A 338 -20.14 -1.84 -14.12
C GLN A 338 -19.15 -0.80 -13.59
N ARG A 339 -17.92 -0.81 -14.11
CA ARG A 339 -16.91 0.22 -13.83
C ARG A 339 -17.33 1.55 -14.42
N LYS A 340 -17.06 2.64 -13.70
CA LYS A 340 -17.31 4.01 -14.21
C LYS A 340 -16.32 4.38 -15.32
N THR A 341 -15.05 3.99 -15.17
CA THR A 341 -14.01 4.30 -16.17
C THR A 341 -13.19 3.07 -16.58
N LEU A 342 -12.86 3.00 -17.87
CA LEU A 342 -11.90 2.05 -18.44
C LEU A 342 -10.69 2.86 -18.93
N VAL A 343 -9.54 2.68 -18.30
CA VAL A 343 -8.37 3.51 -18.56
C VAL A 343 -7.33 2.71 -19.35
N LEU A 344 -7.05 3.14 -20.58
CA LEU A 344 -6.03 2.53 -21.44
C LEU A 344 -4.70 3.28 -21.31
N ILE A 345 -3.69 2.61 -20.78
CA ILE A 345 -2.35 3.18 -20.55
C ILE A 345 -1.35 2.48 -21.45
N GLY A 346 -0.40 3.21 -22.02
CA GLY A 346 0.59 2.63 -22.93
C GLY A 346 1.41 3.68 -23.66
N ALA A 347 2.49 3.26 -24.29
CA ALA A 347 3.33 4.16 -25.06
C ALA A 347 2.58 4.76 -26.26
N GLN A 348 3.12 5.83 -26.83
CA GLN A 348 2.55 6.40 -28.05
C GLN A 348 2.70 5.40 -29.21
N GLY A 349 1.63 5.19 -29.97
CA GLY A 349 1.63 4.29 -31.14
C GLY A 349 1.33 2.82 -30.86
N VAL A 350 1.12 2.41 -29.60
CA VAL A 350 0.83 1.00 -29.25
C VAL A 350 -0.60 0.52 -29.57
N GLY A 351 -1.43 1.35 -30.19
CA GLY A 351 -2.78 0.96 -30.62
C GLY A 351 -3.93 1.24 -29.63
N ARG A 352 -3.70 2.01 -28.55
CA ARG A 352 -4.76 2.39 -27.57
C ARG A 352 -6.02 2.97 -28.22
N ARG A 353 -5.84 3.97 -29.09
CA ARG A 353 -6.94 4.62 -29.83
C ARG A 353 -7.74 3.63 -30.69
N SER A 354 -7.07 2.68 -31.34
CA SER A 354 -7.73 1.68 -32.18
C SER A 354 -8.61 0.75 -31.34
N LEU A 355 -8.10 0.25 -30.20
CA LEU A 355 -8.86 -0.57 -29.25
C LEU A 355 -10.05 0.20 -28.68
N LYS A 356 -9.83 1.44 -28.23
CA LYS A 356 -10.89 2.33 -27.73
C LYS A 356 -12.01 2.51 -28.74
N ASN A 357 -11.68 2.93 -29.96
CA ASN A 357 -12.68 3.23 -30.98
C ASN A 357 -13.47 1.97 -31.36
N ARG A 358 -12.81 0.81 -31.42
CA ARG A 358 -13.49 -0.46 -31.71
C ARG A 358 -14.48 -0.86 -30.62
N LEU A 359 -14.14 -0.68 -29.33
CA LEU A 359 -15.08 -0.92 -28.22
C LEU A 359 -16.32 -0.03 -28.31
N ILE A 360 -16.13 1.26 -28.58
CA ILE A 360 -17.23 2.24 -28.69
C ILE A 360 -18.14 1.91 -29.88
N VAL A 361 -17.57 1.59 -31.03
CA VAL A 361 -18.35 1.25 -32.24
C VAL A 361 -19.17 -0.02 -32.04
N LEU A 362 -18.63 -1.03 -31.35
CA LEU A 362 -19.33 -2.28 -31.12
C LEU A 362 -20.44 -2.16 -30.07
N ASN A 363 -20.25 -1.34 -29.03
CA ASN A 363 -21.18 -1.19 -27.92
C ASN A 363 -21.40 0.29 -27.55
N PRO A 364 -22.03 1.10 -28.41
CA PRO A 364 -22.14 2.56 -28.23
C PRO A 364 -23.03 2.98 -27.05
N PHE A 365 -23.94 2.11 -26.61
CA PHE A 365 -24.78 2.36 -25.42
C PHE A 365 -24.08 2.03 -24.10
N ARG A 366 -22.95 1.31 -24.14
CA ARG A 366 -22.20 0.90 -22.95
C ARG A 366 -20.94 1.74 -22.75
N TYR A 367 -20.31 2.16 -23.83
CA TYR A 367 -19.04 2.86 -23.78
C TYR A 367 -19.17 4.26 -24.38
N GLY A 368 -18.65 5.25 -23.65
CA GLY A 368 -18.47 6.61 -24.13
C GLY A 368 -17.00 7.03 -24.02
N THR A 369 -16.67 8.19 -24.57
CA THR A 369 -15.35 8.81 -24.41
C THR A 369 -15.52 10.32 -24.32
N THR A 370 -14.56 10.99 -23.68
CA THR A 370 -14.55 12.44 -23.55
C THR A 370 -14.11 13.11 -24.84
N VAL A 371 -14.68 14.28 -25.14
CA VAL A 371 -14.17 15.16 -26.20
C VAL A 371 -13.08 16.06 -25.58
N PRO A 372 -11.82 16.02 -26.08
CA PRO A 372 -10.75 16.85 -25.52
C PRO A 372 -10.96 18.33 -25.86
N PHE A 373 -10.47 19.21 -24.99
CA PHE A 373 -10.47 20.65 -25.20
C PHE A 373 -9.17 21.10 -25.83
N THR A 374 -9.22 22.16 -26.63
CA THR A 374 -8.03 22.80 -27.20
C THR A 374 -8.16 24.31 -27.30
N SER A 375 -7.02 25.01 -27.14
CA SER A 375 -6.91 26.44 -27.42
C SER A 375 -6.68 26.76 -28.91
N ARG A 376 -6.52 25.74 -29.76
CA ARG A 376 -6.31 25.90 -31.20
C ARG A 376 -7.58 26.44 -31.85
N ARG A 377 -7.46 27.23 -32.92
CA ARG A 377 -8.62 27.61 -33.75
C ARG A 377 -9.17 26.40 -34.53
N PRO A 378 -10.50 26.28 -34.67
CA PRO A 378 -11.12 25.23 -35.50
C PRO A 378 -10.71 25.37 -36.97
N ARG A 379 -10.52 24.24 -37.66
CA ARG A 379 -10.37 24.19 -39.13
C ARG A 379 -11.73 24.24 -39.81
N GLU A 380 -11.75 24.49 -41.12
CA GLU A 380 -13.00 24.62 -41.90
C GLU A 380 -13.90 23.38 -41.82
N GLU A 381 -13.32 22.18 -41.79
CA GLU A 381 -14.07 20.92 -41.63
C GLU A 381 -14.36 20.52 -40.17
N GLU A 382 -13.86 21.24 -39.16
CA GLU A 382 -14.01 20.87 -37.75
C GLU A 382 -15.22 21.56 -37.11
N LYS A 383 -16.06 20.76 -36.45
CA LYS A 383 -17.17 21.26 -35.64
C LYS A 383 -16.83 21.18 -34.15
N ASP A 384 -17.21 22.23 -33.43
CA ASP A 384 -17.08 22.29 -31.98
C ASP A 384 -17.91 21.17 -31.32
N GLY A 385 -17.33 20.56 -30.28
CA GLY A 385 -17.94 19.45 -29.55
C GLY A 385 -17.91 18.09 -30.26
N GLN A 386 -17.35 17.99 -31.47
CA GLN A 386 -17.24 16.71 -32.19
C GLN A 386 -15.90 16.02 -31.94
N ASN A 387 -14.81 16.61 -32.45
CA ASN A 387 -13.46 16.08 -32.27
C ASN A 387 -12.71 16.81 -31.14
N TYR A 388 -13.01 18.10 -30.98
CA TYR A 388 -12.47 18.97 -29.96
C TYR A 388 -13.54 19.96 -29.50
N CYS A 389 -13.44 20.36 -28.24
CA CYS A 389 -14.09 21.55 -27.71
C CYS A 389 -13.11 22.72 -27.80
N PHE A 390 -13.44 23.74 -28.58
CA PHE A 390 -12.55 24.88 -28.85
C PHE A 390 -12.80 26.00 -27.83
N VAL A 391 -11.79 26.31 -27.03
CA VAL A 391 -11.84 27.35 -25.98
C VAL A 391 -10.71 28.34 -26.16
N THR A 392 -10.76 29.49 -25.49
CA THR A 392 -9.63 30.43 -25.53
C THR A 392 -8.46 29.91 -24.68
N ARG A 393 -7.24 30.36 -24.99
CA ARG A 393 -6.06 29.98 -24.20
C ARG A 393 -6.18 30.48 -22.77
N GLU A 394 -6.69 31.70 -22.58
CA GLU A 394 -6.85 32.33 -21.27
C GLU A 394 -7.86 31.56 -20.39
N GLU A 395 -8.97 31.11 -20.98
CA GLU A 395 -9.94 30.27 -20.27
C GLU A 395 -9.32 28.93 -19.89
N MET A 396 -8.63 28.28 -20.83
CA MET A 396 -7.99 27.00 -20.57
C MET A 396 -6.91 27.08 -19.47
N GLU A 397 -6.09 28.14 -19.47
CA GLU A 397 -5.06 28.38 -18.43
C GLU A 397 -5.68 28.64 -17.05
N LYS A 398 -6.80 29.38 -17.00
CA LYS A 398 -7.56 29.59 -15.76
C LYS A 398 -8.07 28.25 -15.20
N ASP A 399 -8.68 27.44 -16.05
CA ASP A 399 -9.25 26.14 -15.68
C ASP A 399 -8.18 25.14 -15.22
N ILE A 400 -7.01 25.17 -15.87
CA ILE A 400 -5.83 24.39 -15.45
C ILE A 400 -5.38 24.82 -14.06
N LYS A 401 -5.32 26.13 -13.78
CA LYS A 401 -4.96 26.66 -12.46
C LYS A 401 -5.98 26.27 -11.38
N GLU A 402 -7.24 26.14 -11.75
CA GLU A 402 -8.34 25.66 -10.90
C GLU A 402 -8.40 24.12 -10.79
N SER A 403 -7.43 23.39 -11.37
CA SER A 403 -7.36 21.91 -11.33
C SER A 403 -8.58 21.20 -11.94
N ARG A 404 -9.21 21.80 -12.96
CA ARG A 404 -10.39 21.24 -13.65
C ARG A 404 -10.04 20.26 -14.78
N TYR A 405 -8.75 20.14 -15.10
CA TYR A 405 -8.22 19.24 -16.12
C TYR A 405 -7.58 18.01 -15.48
N LEU A 406 -7.95 16.83 -15.97
CA LEU A 406 -7.31 15.57 -15.61
C LEU A 406 -5.87 15.53 -16.12
N GLU A 407 -5.70 15.89 -17.40
CA GLU A 407 -4.41 16.04 -18.04
C GLU A 407 -4.48 17.20 -19.03
N HIS A 408 -3.34 17.87 -19.19
CA HIS A 408 -3.17 18.92 -20.19
C HIS A 408 -1.72 18.93 -20.70
N GLY A 409 -1.54 19.43 -21.90
CA GLY A 409 -0.24 19.55 -22.54
C GLY A 409 -0.24 20.61 -23.64
N GLU A 410 0.94 21.06 -24.02
CA GLU A 410 1.12 22.01 -25.11
C GLU A 410 1.70 21.29 -26.33
N TYR A 411 1.09 21.53 -27.49
CA TYR A 411 1.55 21.01 -28.77
C TYR A 411 1.38 22.09 -29.84
N ASP A 412 2.47 22.39 -30.55
CA ASP A 412 2.49 23.41 -31.62
C ASP A 412 1.92 24.76 -31.16
N GLY A 413 2.35 25.22 -29.96
CA GLY A 413 1.92 26.49 -29.36
C GLY A 413 0.47 26.54 -28.86
N ASN A 414 -0.27 25.42 -28.93
CA ASN A 414 -1.65 25.32 -28.51
C ASN A 414 -1.80 24.35 -27.33
N LEU A 415 -2.69 24.66 -26.42
CA LEU A 415 -3.03 23.79 -25.30
C LEU A 415 -4.05 22.73 -25.73
N TYR A 416 -3.91 21.55 -25.15
CA TYR A 416 -4.82 20.41 -25.28
C TYR A 416 -5.02 19.77 -23.91
N GLY A 417 -6.22 19.27 -23.63
CA GLY A 417 -6.48 18.63 -22.35
C GLY A 417 -7.84 17.97 -22.25
N THR A 418 -8.00 17.13 -21.23
CA THR A 418 -9.25 16.44 -20.91
C THR A 418 -9.79 16.98 -19.59
N LYS A 419 -11.00 17.55 -19.58
CA LYS A 419 -11.65 18.03 -18.35
C LYS A 419 -12.18 16.85 -17.52
N ILE A 420 -12.17 17.03 -16.20
CA ILE A 420 -12.72 16.04 -15.27
C ILE A 420 -14.25 15.94 -15.44
N ASP A 421 -14.94 17.08 -15.60
CA ASP A 421 -16.40 17.14 -15.77
C ASP A 421 -16.88 16.31 -16.97
N SER A 422 -16.12 16.29 -18.07
CA SER A 422 -16.46 15.47 -19.24
C SER A 422 -16.48 13.97 -18.94
N ILE A 423 -15.73 13.51 -17.94
CA ILE A 423 -15.77 12.12 -17.48
C ILE A 423 -17.09 11.87 -16.75
N HIS A 424 -17.51 12.81 -15.90
CA HIS A 424 -18.78 12.74 -15.19
C HIS A 424 -19.98 12.71 -16.13
N GLU A 425 -19.99 13.57 -17.16
CA GLU A 425 -21.05 13.58 -18.18
C GLU A 425 -21.25 12.20 -18.82
N VAL A 426 -20.17 11.50 -19.17
CA VAL A 426 -20.23 10.14 -19.76
C VAL A 426 -20.75 9.11 -18.75
N VAL A 427 -20.30 9.21 -17.49
CA VAL A 427 -20.72 8.29 -16.41
C VAL A 427 -22.18 8.50 -16.04
N GLU A 428 -22.65 9.75 -15.99
CA GLU A 428 -24.04 10.13 -15.72
C GLU A 428 -24.99 9.69 -16.84
N ALA A 429 -24.49 9.63 -18.08
CA ALA A 429 -25.20 9.03 -19.21
C ALA A 429 -25.32 7.49 -19.12
N GLY A 430 -24.81 6.86 -18.05
CA GLY A 430 -24.86 5.41 -17.82
C GLY A 430 -23.80 4.61 -18.58
N CYS A 431 -22.85 5.30 -19.24
CA CYS A 431 -21.78 4.66 -20.00
C CYS A 431 -20.51 4.51 -19.15
N THR A 432 -19.75 3.44 -19.39
CA THR A 432 -18.35 3.37 -18.94
C THR A 432 -17.51 4.30 -19.80
N CYS A 433 -16.87 5.30 -19.18
CA CYS A 433 -16.01 6.24 -19.89
C CYS A 433 -14.65 5.61 -20.22
N ILE A 434 -14.34 5.45 -21.50
CA ILE A 434 -13.04 4.97 -21.97
C ILE A 434 -12.07 6.14 -22.12
N LEU A 435 -10.99 6.09 -21.37
CA LEU A 435 -9.94 7.11 -21.29
C LEU A 435 -8.64 6.58 -21.90
N ASP A 436 -8.03 7.37 -22.78
CA ASP A 436 -6.74 7.09 -23.43
C ASP A 436 -5.72 8.15 -23.00
N VAL A 437 -5.31 8.11 -21.73
CA VAL A 437 -4.60 9.19 -21.01
C VAL A 437 -3.15 8.81 -20.69
N ASN A 438 -2.36 9.79 -20.25
CA ASN A 438 -1.01 9.56 -19.74
C ASN A 438 -1.04 8.79 -18.39
N PRO A 439 -0.08 7.89 -18.11
CA PRO A 439 0.05 7.23 -16.80
C PRO A 439 -0.04 8.15 -15.57
N GLN A 440 0.40 9.40 -15.69
CA GLN A 440 0.31 10.38 -14.58
C GLN A 440 -1.12 10.67 -14.12
N ALA A 441 -2.10 10.56 -15.03
CA ALA A 441 -3.51 10.78 -14.73
C ALA A 441 -4.06 9.75 -13.72
N LEU A 442 -3.42 8.58 -13.59
CA LEU A 442 -3.85 7.51 -12.68
C LEU A 442 -3.88 7.94 -11.21
N LYS A 443 -3.07 8.94 -10.82
CA LYS A 443 -3.07 9.49 -9.46
C LYS A 443 -4.38 10.19 -9.10
N VAL A 444 -5.00 10.82 -10.09
CA VAL A 444 -6.29 11.49 -9.93
C VAL A 444 -7.41 10.48 -10.10
N LEU A 445 -7.25 9.54 -11.05
CA LEU A 445 -8.29 8.56 -11.37
C LEU A 445 -8.45 7.43 -10.35
N LYS A 446 -7.41 7.03 -9.59
CA LYS A 446 -7.48 5.86 -8.68
C LYS A 446 -8.25 6.17 -7.38
N THR A 447 -9.52 6.54 -7.51
CA THR A 447 -10.42 6.93 -6.42
C THR A 447 -11.80 6.26 -6.57
N ALA A 448 -12.61 6.32 -5.51
CA ALA A 448 -14.00 5.87 -5.51
C ALA A 448 -14.89 6.65 -6.50
N GLU A 449 -14.48 7.87 -6.85
CA GLU A 449 -15.17 8.74 -7.79
C GLU A 449 -15.17 8.13 -9.20
N PHE A 450 -14.01 7.70 -9.68
CA PHE A 450 -13.84 7.19 -11.06
C PHE A 450 -13.80 5.67 -11.17
N MET A 451 -13.56 4.94 -10.07
CA MET A 451 -13.44 3.48 -9.99
C MET A 451 -12.82 2.85 -11.24
N PRO A 452 -11.58 3.22 -11.60
CA PRO A 452 -10.98 2.82 -12.86
C PRO A 452 -10.71 1.33 -12.91
N PHE A 453 -10.90 0.76 -14.10
CA PHE A 453 -10.25 -0.47 -14.51
C PHE A 453 -9.10 -0.14 -15.45
N VAL A 454 -7.87 -0.38 -15.02
CA VAL A 454 -6.67 0.11 -15.71
C VAL A 454 -6.06 -1.01 -16.54
N VAL A 455 -6.08 -0.83 -17.86
CA VAL A 455 -5.49 -1.77 -18.82
C VAL A 455 -4.22 -1.16 -19.41
N PHE A 456 -3.10 -1.81 -19.14
CA PHE A 456 -1.83 -1.47 -19.77
C PHE A 456 -1.66 -2.21 -21.09
N ILE A 457 -1.56 -1.45 -22.18
CA ILE A 457 -1.25 -1.92 -23.52
C ILE A 457 0.27 -1.85 -23.72
N ALA A 458 0.90 -3.01 -23.57
CA ALA A 458 2.32 -3.20 -23.77
C ALA A 458 2.66 -3.22 -25.27
N ALA A 459 3.76 -2.55 -25.62
CA ALA A 459 4.38 -2.74 -26.93
C ALA A 459 4.89 -4.19 -27.04
N PRO A 460 4.76 -4.82 -28.23
CA PRO A 460 5.43 -6.08 -28.51
C PRO A 460 6.93 -5.85 -28.70
N GLU A 461 7.66 -6.91 -29.04
CA GLU A 461 9.07 -6.81 -29.41
C GLU A 461 9.26 -5.93 -30.65
N LEU A 462 10.44 -5.32 -30.78
CA LEU A 462 10.73 -4.32 -31.82
C LEU A 462 10.48 -4.85 -33.23
N ASP A 463 10.86 -6.10 -33.49
CA ASP A 463 10.68 -6.74 -34.80
C ASP A 463 9.20 -6.96 -35.12
N THR A 464 8.43 -7.48 -34.16
CA THR A 464 6.97 -7.62 -34.29
C THR A 464 6.29 -6.28 -34.51
N LEU A 465 6.68 -5.24 -33.76
CA LEU A 465 6.10 -3.89 -33.91
C LEU A 465 6.40 -3.31 -35.30
N ARG A 466 7.59 -3.56 -35.83
CA ARG A 466 8.02 -3.16 -37.18
C ARG A 466 7.20 -3.86 -38.26
N ASP A 467 7.01 -5.17 -38.13
CA ASP A 467 6.20 -5.94 -39.08
C ASP A 467 4.73 -5.53 -39.06
N MET A 468 4.18 -5.28 -37.88
CA MET A 468 2.83 -4.74 -37.72
C MET A 468 2.69 -3.35 -38.37
N HIS A 469 3.63 -2.44 -38.12
CA HIS A 469 3.59 -1.10 -38.71
C HIS A 469 3.67 -1.17 -40.24
N LYS A 470 4.55 -2.02 -40.77
CA LYS A 470 4.67 -2.27 -42.21
C LYS A 470 3.35 -2.79 -42.79
N ALA A 471 2.71 -3.77 -42.15
CA ALA A 471 1.43 -4.31 -42.62
C ALA A 471 0.32 -3.25 -42.64
N VAL A 472 0.27 -2.36 -41.64
CA VAL A 472 -0.72 -1.26 -41.58
C VAL A 472 -0.48 -0.22 -42.67
N VAL A 473 0.79 0.06 -42.99
CA VAL A 473 1.18 0.94 -44.12
C VAL A 473 0.82 0.30 -45.46
N ASP A 474 1.17 -0.98 -45.65
CA ASP A 474 0.91 -1.73 -46.88
C ASP A 474 -0.60 -1.88 -47.14
N ALA A 475 -1.40 -1.99 -46.08
CA ALA A 475 -2.87 -2.02 -46.16
C ALA A 475 -3.50 -0.63 -46.35
N GLY A 476 -2.72 0.46 -46.36
CA GLY A 476 -3.21 1.83 -46.54
C GLY A 476 -3.98 2.40 -45.34
N LEU A 477 -3.92 1.76 -44.17
CA LEU A 477 -4.61 2.20 -42.96
C LEU A 477 -3.92 3.39 -42.27
N THR A 478 -2.65 3.64 -42.60
CA THR A 478 -1.93 4.83 -42.12
C THR A 478 -1.00 5.38 -43.18
N THR A 479 -0.92 6.70 -43.26
CA THR A 479 0.04 7.43 -44.11
C THR A 479 1.31 7.81 -43.34
N LYS A 480 1.33 7.59 -42.02
CA LYS A 480 2.47 7.96 -41.18
C LYS A 480 3.54 6.87 -41.20
N LEU A 481 4.63 7.15 -41.90
CA LEU A 481 5.84 6.34 -41.87
C LEU A 481 6.60 6.61 -40.57
N LEU A 482 6.69 5.60 -39.70
CA LEU A 482 7.49 5.64 -38.48
C LEU A 482 8.91 5.21 -38.82
N THR A 483 9.91 5.91 -38.28
CA THR A 483 11.30 5.48 -38.39
C THR A 483 11.59 4.36 -37.40
N GLU A 484 12.66 3.59 -37.64
CA GLU A 484 13.11 2.56 -36.69
C GLU A 484 13.37 3.14 -35.28
N ASN A 485 13.88 4.38 -35.21
CA ASN A 485 14.09 5.09 -33.96
C ASN A 485 12.76 5.41 -33.24
N ASP A 486 11.69 5.69 -33.98
CA ASP A 486 10.37 5.93 -33.38
C ASP A 486 9.77 4.64 -32.80
N LEU A 487 9.91 3.52 -33.52
CA LEU A 487 9.48 2.21 -33.03
C LEU A 487 10.25 1.80 -31.78
N LYS A 488 11.57 2.01 -31.78
CA LYS A 488 12.41 1.76 -30.60
C LYS A 488 11.99 2.62 -29.40
N LYS A 489 11.72 3.90 -29.61
CA LYS A 489 11.18 4.79 -28.55
C LYS A 489 9.87 4.26 -27.99
N THR A 490 8.96 3.74 -28.82
CA THR A 490 7.70 3.15 -28.35
C THR A 490 7.94 1.93 -27.45
N VAL A 491 8.88 1.05 -27.81
CA VAL A 491 9.24 -0.13 -26.99
C VAL A 491 9.88 0.30 -25.67
N ASP A 492 10.86 1.21 -25.72
CA ASP A 492 11.58 1.71 -24.55
C ASP A 492 10.63 2.43 -23.57
N GLU A 493 9.74 3.28 -24.10
CA GLU A 493 8.73 3.98 -23.31
C GLU A 493 7.71 3.01 -22.71
N SER A 494 7.28 1.97 -23.45
CA SER A 494 6.40 0.94 -22.91
C SER A 494 7.04 0.20 -21.74
N ALA A 495 8.32 -0.15 -21.85
CA ALA A 495 9.07 -0.77 -20.76
C ALA A 495 9.21 0.17 -19.55
N ARG A 496 9.44 1.47 -19.79
CA ARG A 496 9.53 2.49 -18.74
C ARG A 496 8.20 2.65 -17.99
N ILE A 497 7.09 2.81 -18.71
CA ILE A 497 5.74 2.91 -18.13
C ILE A 497 5.43 1.67 -17.29
N ARG A 498 5.75 0.47 -17.79
CA ARG A 498 5.55 -0.78 -17.06
C ARG A 498 6.32 -0.79 -15.75
N ARG A 499 7.60 -0.42 -15.75
CA ARG A 499 8.41 -0.39 -14.52
C ARG A 499 7.84 0.59 -13.49
N ALA A 500 7.47 1.79 -13.93
CA ALA A 500 7.02 2.85 -13.02
C ALA A 500 5.58 2.66 -12.50
N TYR A 501 4.65 2.18 -13.34
CA TYR A 501 3.21 2.20 -13.02
C TYR A 501 2.57 0.82 -12.89
N SER A 502 3.34 -0.28 -12.93
CA SER A 502 2.73 -1.63 -12.93
C SER A 502 1.88 -1.96 -11.70
N HIS A 503 1.95 -1.19 -10.62
CA HIS A 503 1.07 -1.34 -9.46
C HIS A 503 -0.32 -0.73 -9.67
N TYR A 504 -0.49 0.16 -10.65
CA TYR A 504 -1.80 0.68 -11.01
C TYR A 504 -2.60 -0.25 -11.94
N PHE A 505 -1.95 -1.22 -12.60
CA PHE A 505 -2.60 -1.99 -13.66
C PHE A 505 -3.43 -3.14 -13.11
N ASP A 506 -4.66 -3.26 -13.59
CA ASP A 506 -5.50 -4.44 -13.38
C ASP A 506 -5.23 -5.51 -14.43
N LEU A 507 -4.95 -5.11 -15.67
CA LEU A 507 -4.64 -5.99 -16.78
C LEU A 507 -3.45 -5.48 -17.58
N THR A 508 -2.63 -6.41 -18.08
CA THR A 508 -1.62 -6.13 -19.12
C THR A 508 -1.90 -6.95 -20.38
N ILE A 509 -1.95 -6.28 -21.52
CA ILE A 509 -2.11 -6.87 -22.85
C ILE A 509 -0.90 -6.48 -23.69
N VAL A 510 -0.16 -7.47 -24.21
CA VAL A 510 0.85 -7.22 -25.24
C VAL A 510 0.14 -7.13 -26.57
N ASN A 511 0.24 -6.00 -27.27
CA ASN A 511 -0.42 -5.80 -28.55
C ASN A 511 0.51 -6.20 -29.70
N ASP A 512 0.70 -7.52 -29.87
CA ASP A 512 1.37 -8.13 -31.02
C ASP A 512 0.40 -8.43 -32.19
N ASN A 513 -0.90 -8.41 -31.92
CA ASN A 513 -1.97 -8.53 -32.89
C ASN A 513 -3.21 -7.77 -32.39
N LEU A 514 -3.72 -6.84 -33.21
CA LEU A 514 -4.80 -5.94 -32.80
C LEU A 514 -6.12 -6.69 -32.52
N ASP A 515 -6.43 -7.74 -33.28
CA ASP A 515 -7.66 -8.52 -33.09
C ASP A 515 -7.60 -9.33 -31.79
N LYS A 516 -6.50 -10.07 -31.56
CA LYS A 516 -6.33 -10.84 -30.32
C LYS A 516 -6.27 -9.94 -29.08
N ALA A 517 -5.62 -8.79 -29.19
CA ALA A 517 -5.58 -7.81 -28.12
C ALA A 517 -6.98 -7.24 -27.82
N PHE A 518 -7.77 -7.02 -28.87
CA PHE A 518 -9.16 -6.58 -28.75
C PHE A 518 -10.05 -7.65 -28.12
N ASP A 519 -9.99 -8.89 -28.59
CA ASP A 519 -10.78 -10.00 -28.05
C ASP A 519 -10.50 -10.19 -26.56
N LYS A 520 -9.21 -10.19 -26.17
CA LYS A 520 -8.81 -10.28 -24.75
C LYS A 520 -9.33 -9.10 -23.93
N LEU A 521 -9.29 -7.88 -24.47
CA LEU A 521 -9.81 -6.69 -23.81
C LEU A 521 -11.34 -6.81 -23.62
N GLN A 522 -12.05 -7.20 -24.66
CA GLN A 522 -13.50 -7.39 -24.66
C GLN A 522 -13.92 -8.45 -23.65
N ASP A 523 -13.32 -9.64 -23.72
CA ASP A 523 -13.61 -10.74 -22.79
C ASP A 523 -13.42 -10.31 -21.33
N THR A 524 -12.33 -9.57 -21.05
CA THR A 524 -12.06 -9.11 -19.68
C THR A 524 -13.12 -8.12 -19.22
N VAL A 525 -13.49 -7.12 -20.03
CA VAL A 525 -14.48 -6.12 -19.59
C VAL A 525 -15.89 -6.71 -19.49
N GLU A 526 -16.19 -7.76 -20.25
CA GLU A 526 -17.44 -8.53 -20.11
C GLU A 526 -17.44 -9.36 -18.82
N GLN A 527 -16.32 -9.97 -18.45
CA GLN A 527 -16.17 -10.70 -17.19
C GLN A 527 -16.42 -9.81 -15.96
N LEU A 528 -16.05 -8.53 -15.99
CA LEU A 528 -16.32 -7.59 -14.89
C LEU A 528 -17.82 -7.46 -14.57
N LEU A 529 -18.69 -7.68 -15.56
CA LEU A 529 -20.14 -7.57 -15.38
C LEU A 529 -20.77 -8.81 -14.73
N VAL A 530 -20.07 -9.95 -14.77
CA VAL A 530 -20.62 -11.23 -14.31
C VAL A 530 -19.86 -11.80 -13.11
N GLU A 531 -18.59 -11.46 -12.94
CA GLU A 531 -17.76 -11.96 -11.84
C GLU A 531 -17.65 -10.93 -10.70
N PRO A 532 -17.59 -11.40 -9.44
CA PRO A 532 -17.26 -10.55 -8.30
C PRO A 532 -15.88 -9.92 -8.47
N GLN A 533 -15.75 -8.66 -8.09
CA GLN A 533 -14.53 -7.87 -8.31
C GLN A 533 -13.85 -7.53 -7.00
N TRP A 534 -12.52 -7.53 -7.00
CA TRP A 534 -11.72 -6.99 -5.90
C TRP A 534 -11.40 -5.53 -6.17
N VAL A 535 -11.76 -4.66 -5.24
CA VAL A 535 -11.52 -3.21 -5.31
C VAL A 535 -10.84 -2.73 -4.04
N PRO A 536 -10.08 -1.62 -4.07
CA PRO A 536 -9.56 -1.01 -2.86
C PRO A 536 -10.66 -0.77 -1.81
N VAL A 537 -10.37 -1.04 -0.54
CA VAL A 537 -11.31 -0.82 0.58
C VAL A 537 -11.79 0.64 0.63
N SER A 538 -10.92 1.60 0.28
CA SER A 538 -11.24 3.03 0.22
C SER A 538 -12.25 3.42 -0.86
N TRP A 539 -12.66 2.48 -1.72
CA TRP A 539 -13.72 2.72 -2.71
C TRP A 539 -15.11 2.31 -2.20
N VAL A 540 -15.15 1.59 -1.08
CA VAL A 540 -16.38 1.01 -0.53
C VAL A 540 -16.77 1.66 0.80
N TYR A 541 -15.79 1.97 1.65
CA TYR A 541 -15.98 2.44 3.02
C TYR A 541 -15.55 3.90 3.21
#